data_AF-A0A944DQJ1-F1
#
_entry.id   AF-A0A944DQJ1-F1
#
_cell.length_a   1.000
_cell.length_b   1.000
_cell.length_c   1.000
_cell.angle_alpha   90.00
_cell.angle_beta   90.00
_cell.angle_gamma   90.00
#
_symmetry.space_group_name_H-M   'P 1'
#
loop_
_entity.id
_entity.type
_entity.pdbx_description
1 polymer ?
#
loop_
_entity_poly.entity_id
_entity_poly.type
_entity_poly.pdbx_seq_one_letter_code
_entity_poly.pdbx_strand_id
1 'polypeptide(L)'
;MRRTLLAATALALAASSAQAITIEFDYTYDTGNFFTGAHRSVLDAVATEFGGRLTDSLAAITVGGVNRFQPEVGLITGESSTLAPSQSIPEDTLRIFVGARPLAGNTLGAGGNGYSAAGTNSFLTSIQNRGQALPQGVDYGPFGGAMVFDSGAAWYLDDDITTVEAFSSFDFYSVVIHELGHVLGVGTSAPWTNQRNGLSFTGDAAMASYGGPVPLDDAGHLLKSIDSTFMGSLQEPALTPSITAGQRKYFTDLDWALLSDVGWQVAAIPEPETWAMMLAGLGLLGWRLRRRA
;
A
#
# COMPACT_ATOMS: atom_id res chain seq x y z
N MET A 1 9.59 -20.85 58.39
CA MET A 1 10.11 -21.45 57.15
C MET A 1 9.08 -21.22 56.03
N ARG A 2 9.54 -20.53 54.98
CA ARG A 2 9.02 -20.33 53.63
C ARG A 2 7.50 -20.17 53.39
N ARG A 3 7.10 -18.90 53.29
CA ARG A 3 5.95 -18.42 52.51
C ARG A 3 6.24 -18.65 51.01
N THR A 4 5.36 -19.36 50.31
CA THR A 4 5.38 -19.45 48.84
C THR A 4 4.41 -18.44 48.27
N LEU A 5 4.96 -17.37 47.66
CA LEU A 5 4.23 -16.42 46.84
C LEU A 5 3.84 -17.08 45.51
N LEU A 6 2.54 -17.13 45.22
CA LEU A 6 2.03 -17.40 43.88
C LEU A 6 2.05 -16.07 43.11
N ALA A 7 3.05 -15.89 42.24
CA ALA A 7 3.03 -14.85 41.23
C ALA A 7 2.11 -15.32 40.07
N ALA A 8 0.93 -14.72 39.97
CA ALA A 8 0.10 -14.83 38.77
C ALA A 8 0.52 -13.71 37.81
N THR A 9 1.33 -14.05 36.81
CA THR A 9 1.56 -13.18 35.64
C THR A 9 0.36 -13.31 34.72
N ALA A 10 -0.56 -12.34 34.79
CA ALA A 10 -1.57 -12.15 33.76
C ALA A 10 -0.91 -11.49 32.54
N LEU A 11 -0.77 -12.23 31.45
CA LEU A 11 -0.40 -11.67 30.16
C LEU A 11 -1.65 -10.98 29.58
N ALA A 12 -1.79 -9.68 29.84
CA ALA A 12 -2.83 -8.89 29.20
C ALA A 12 -2.46 -8.70 27.72
N LEU A 13 -3.06 -9.51 26.85
CA LEU A 13 -3.17 -9.16 25.43
C LEU A 13 -4.13 -7.99 25.33
N ALA A 14 -3.59 -6.77 25.42
CA ALA A 14 -4.29 -5.61 24.91
C ALA A 14 -4.37 -5.80 23.40
N ALA A 15 -5.53 -6.23 22.91
CA ALA A 15 -5.89 -6.03 21.52
C ALA A 15 -6.06 -4.52 21.35
N SER A 16 -4.97 -3.82 21.05
CA SER A 16 -5.05 -2.49 20.46
C SER A 16 -5.95 -2.64 19.24
N SER A 17 -7.09 -1.94 19.20
CA SER A 17 -7.80 -1.75 17.95
C SER A 17 -6.81 -1.07 17.00
N ALA A 18 -6.19 -1.82 16.10
CA ALA A 18 -5.34 -1.26 15.07
C ALA A 18 -6.21 -0.27 14.29
N GLN A 19 -5.90 1.03 14.36
CA GLN A 19 -6.43 1.98 13.39
C GLN A 19 -5.78 1.59 12.06
N ALA A 20 -6.63 1.19 11.13
CA ALA A 20 -6.27 0.74 9.80
C ALA A 20 -6.64 1.84 8.81
N ILE A 21 -5.78 2.12 7.83
CA ILE A 21 -6.12 3.02 6.74
C ILE A 21 -7.26 2.41 5.92
N THR A 22 -8.27 3.20 5.60
CA THR A 22 -9.33 2.85 4.65
C THR A 22 -8.90 3.24 3.25
N ILE A 23 -8.77 2.27 2.35
CA ILE A 23 -8.55 2.54 0.92
C ILE A 23 -9.91 2.48 0.21
N GLU A 24 -10.33 3.60 -0.35
CA GLU A 24 -11.60 3.75 -1.09
C GLU A 24 -11.31 3.93 -2.58
N PHE A 25 -11.68 2.94 -3.38
CA PHE A 25 -11.63 3.06 -4.84
C PHE A 25 -12.88 3.80 -5.36
N ASP A 26 -12.65 4.92 -6.02
CA ASP A 26 -13.69 5.75 -6.63
C ASP A 26 -13.77 5.46 -8.14
N TYR A 27 -14.91 4.91 -8.55
CA TYR A 27 -15.18 4.49 -9.93
C TYR A 27 -15.88 5.57 -10.79
N THR A 28 -16.00 6.81 -10.31
CA THR A 28 -16.76 7.89 -10.98
C THR A 28 -16.26 8.15 -12.40
N TYR A 29 -14.98 7.87 -12.68
CA TYR A 29 -14.34 8.08 -13.98
C TYR A 29 -14.23 6.80 -14.85
N ASP A 30 -14.74 5.66 -14.37
CA ASP A 30 -14.86 4.42 -15.15
C ASP A 30 -16.05 4.49 -16.12
N THR A 31 -15.97 5.39 -17.10
CA THR A 31 -17.04 5.59 -18.10
C THR A 31 -17.19 4.40 -19.07
N GLY A 32 -16.18 3.53 -19.14
CA GLY A 32 -16.17 2.32 -19.98
C GLY A 32 -16.80 1.09 -19.33
N ASN A 33 -17.17 1.14 -18.05
CA ASN A 33 -17.58 -0.01 -17.23
C ASN A 33 -16.52 -1.13 -17.20
N PHE A 34 -15.24 -0.75 -17.18
CA PHE A 34 -14.15 -1.70 -17.07
C PHE A 34 -14.17 -2.42 -15.72
N PHE A 35 -14.44 -1.68 -14.64
CA PHE A 35 -14.46 -2.21 -13.28
C PHE A 35 -15.83 -2.80 -12.95
N THR A 36 -16.02 -4.06 -13.32
CA THR A 36 -17.18 -4.86 -12.94
C THR A 36 -16.76 -6.21 -12.37
N GLY A 37 -17.59 -6.77 -11.49
CA GLY A 37 -17.40 -8.11 -10.91
C GLY A 37 -16.00 -8.31 -10.32
N ALA A 38 -15.24 -9.23 -10.92
CA ALA A 38 -13.92 -9.66 -10.45
C ALA A 38 -12.89 -8.52 -10.33
N HIS A 39 -12.94 -7.49 -11.18
CA HIS A 39 -12.03 -6.34 -11.03
C HIS A 39 -12.21 -5.63 -9.68
N ARG A 40 -13.48 -5.42 -9.28
CA ARG A 40 -13.78 -4.80 -7.99
C ARG A 40 -13.41 -5.73 -6.84
N SER A 41 -13.61 -7.03 -7.00
CA SER A 41 -13.17 -8.03 -6.01
C SER A 41 -11.66 -7.97 -5.76
N VAL A 42 -10.85 -7.86 -6.82
CA VAL A 42 -9.40 -7.69 -6.72
C VAL A 42 -9.06 -6.39 -6.00
N LEU A 43 -9.68 -5.27 -6.38
CA LEU A 43 -9.46 -3.98 -5.73
C LEU A 43 -9.85 -4.02 -4.25
N ASP A 44 -10.98 -4.61 -3.90
CA ASP A 44 -11.43 -4.76 -2.51
C ASP A 44 -10.47 -5.61 -1.68
N ALA A 45 -9.91 -6.67 -2.28
CA ALA A 45 -8.89 -7.50 -1.64
C ALA A 45 -7.58 -6.73 -1.40
N VAL A 46 -7.12 -5.95 -2.38
CA VAL A 46 -5.95 -5.06 -2.23
C VAL A 46 -6.20 -3.99 -1.17
N ALA A 47 -7.39 -3.36 -1.16
CA ALA A 47 -7.76 -2.39 -0.14
C ALA A 47 -7.71 -3.00 1.27
N THR A 48 -8.17 -4.25 1.41
CA THR A 48 -8.13 -4.98 2.68
C THR A 48 -6.70 -5.28 3.11
N GLU A 49 -5.85 -5.75 2.18
CA GLU A 49 -4.45 -6.09 2.48
C GLU A 49 -3.64 -4.86 2.91
N PHE A 50 -3.66 -3.80 2.10
CA PHE A 50 -2.88 -2.60 2.39
C PHE A 50 -3.47 -1.82 3.56
N GLY A 51 -4.79 -1.64 3.59
CA GLY A 51 -5.48 -0.96 4.68
C GLY A 51 -5.25 -1.64 6.03
N GLY A 52 -5.22 -2.97 6.06
CA GLY A 52 -4.93 -3.74 7.28
C GLY A 52 -3.47 -3.68 7.76
N ARG A 53 -2.53 -3.28 6.90
CA ARG A 53 -1.10 -3.17 7.24
C ARG A 53 -0.64 -1.74 7.51
N LEU A 54 -1.25 -0.73 6.91
CA LEU A 54 -0.91 0.67 7.15
C LEU A 54 -1.62 1.17 8.40
N THR A 55 -0.84 1.62 9.39
CA THR A 55 -1.34 1.95 10.74
C THR A 55 -1.26 3.43 11.10
N ASP A 56 -0.94 4.26 10.10
CA ASP A 56 -0.88 5.71 10.17
C ASP A 56 -2.24 6.32 10.53
N SER A 57 -2.23 7.51 11.15
CA SER A 57 -3.44 8.30 11.40
C SER A 57 -3.50 9.59 10.58
N LEU A 58 -4.28 9.59 9.50
CA LEU A 58 -4.34 10.70 8.56
C LEU A 58 -5.47 11.68 8.95
N ALA A 59 -5.16 12.94 9.17
CA ALA A 59 -6.16 13.98 9.37
C ALA A 59 -7.06 14.15 8.13
N ALA A 60 -8.33 14.48 8.34
CA ALA A 60 -9.26 14.74 7.24
C ALA A 60 -8.87 15.99 6.42
N ILE A 61 -9.15 15.95 5.11
CA ILE A 61 -9.18 17.14 4.26
C ILE A 61 -10.61 17.65 4.25
N THR A 62 -10.86 18.81 4.86
CA THR A 62 -12.22 19.38 4.95
C THR A 62 -12.35 20.61 4.05
N VAL A 63 -13.13 20.50 2.97
CA VAL A 63 -13.48 21.64 2.12
C VAL A 63 -14.65 22.43 2.70
N GLY A 64 -14.73 23.72 2.39
CA GLY A 64 -15.77 24.62 2.91
C GLY A 64 -15.34 26.09 2.86
N GLY A 65 -16.29 27.02 2.82
CA GLY A 65 -15.98 28.45 2.69
C GLY A 65 -15.13 28.74 1.44
N VAL A 66 -13.90 29.23 1.64
CA VAL A 66 -12.92 29.47 0.57
C VAL A 66 -12.04 28.25 0.23
N ASN A 67 -12.06 27.20 1.04
CA ASN A 67 -11.20 26.03 0.88
C ASN A 67 -11.75 25.11 -0.22
N ARG A 68 -10.88 24.71 -1.14
CA ARG A 68 -11.15 23.83 -2.29
C ARG A 68 -10.03 22.80 -2.39
N PHE A 69 -10.41 21.55 -2.62
CA PHE A 69 -9.48 20.44 -2.83
C PHE A 69 -10.01 19.58 -3.98
N GLN A 70 -9.26 19.54 -5.07
CA GLN A 70 -9.66 18.90 -6.32
C GLN A 70 -8.61 17.86 -6.72
N PRO A 71 -8.89 16.56 -6.54
CA PRO A 71 -8.03 15.49 -7.03
C PRO A 71 -7.76 15.61 -8.54
N GLU A 72 -6.54 15.32 -8.96
CA GLU A 72 -6.21 15.20 -10.38
C GLU A 72 -6.60 13.83 -10.90
N VAL A 73 -7.35 13.80 -12.00
CA VAL A 73 -7.87 12.59 -12.66
C VAL A 73 -7.47 12.55 -14.14
N GLY A 74 -6.59 13.46 -14.56
CA GLY A 74 -6.06 13.51 -15.92
C GLY A 74 -5.40 12.22 -16.36
N LEU A 75 -4.81 11.51 -15.40
CA LEU A 75 -4.26 10.18 -15.61
C LEU A 75 -5.30 9.18 -16.11
N ILE A 76 -6.60 9.36 -15.83
CA ILE A 76 -7.70 8.46 -16.24
C ILE A 76 -8.36 8.94 -17.55
N THR A 77 -8.47 10.25 -17.74
CA THR A 77 -9.08 10.83 -18.96
C THR A 77 -8.13 10.92 -20.14
N GLY A 78 -6.81 10.87 -19.91
CA GLY A 78 -5.79 11.09 -20.92
C GLY A 78 -5.48 12.58 -21.14
N GLU A 79 -5.98 13.45 -20.26
CA GLU A 79 -5.85 14.90 -20.33
C GLU A 79 -5.18 15.41 -19.04
N SER A 80 -3.90 15.78 -19.10
CA SER A 80 -3.05 16.10 -17.94
C SER A 80 -3.51 17.26 -17.03
N SER A 81 -4.67 17.87 -17.27
CA SER A 81 -5.22 18.96 -16.46
C SER A 81 -6.65 18.70 -15.96
N THR A 82 -7.19 17.49 -16.15
CA THR A 82 -8.53 17.18 -15.64
C THR A 82 -8.51 17.04 -14.11
N LEU A 83 -9.36 17.82 -13.46
CA LEU A 83 -9.57 17.79 -12.02
C LEU A 83 -10.97 17.28 -11.69
N ALA A 84 -11.07 16.50 -10.61
CA ALA A 84 -12.36 16.15 -10.02
C ALA A 84 -13.01 17.37 -9.34
N PRO A 85 -14.34 17.33 -9.11
CA PRO A 85 -15.01 18.33 -8.29
C PRO A 85 -14.37 18.45 -6.91
N SER A 86 -14.43 19.66 -6.35
CA SER A 86 -13.90 19.91 -5.02
C SER A 86 -14.60 19.04 -3.98
N GLN A 87 -13.84 18.32 -3.15
CA GLN A 87 -14.38 17.35 -2.21
C GLN A 87 -13.55 17.23 -0.94
N SER A 88 -14.19 16.85 0.16
CA SER A 88 -13.51 16.47 1.40
C SER A 88 -13.05 15.02 1.33
N ILE A 89 -11.95 14.70 2.01
CA ILE A 89 -11.46 13.35 2.22
C ILE A 89 -11.52 13.06 3.73
N PRO A 90 -12.20 12.00 4.19
CA PRO A 90 -12.27 11.67 5.61
C PRO A 90 -10.90 11.38 6.23
N GLU A 91 -10.84 11.38 7.56
CA GLU A 91 -9.67 10.90 8.29
C GLU A 91 -9.38 9.43 7.95
N ASP A 92 -8.12 9.04 8.09
CA ASP A 92 -7.62 7.67 7.89
C ASP A 92 -8.03 7.05 6.54
N THR A 93 -8.36 7.88 5.54
CA THR A 93 -8.89 7.44 4.24
C THR A 93 -7.96 7.85 3.11
N LEU A 94 -7.63 6.90 2.24
CA LEU A 94 -7.01 7.13 0.94
C LEU A 94 -8.05 6.92 -0.15
N ARG A 95 -8.40 8.00 -0.88
CA ARG A 95 -9.32 7.92 -2.01
C ARG A 95 -8.55 7.79 -3.31
N ILE A 96 -8.77 6.68 -4.02
CA ILE A 96 -8.07 6.35 -5.25
C ILE A 96 -9.07 6.32 -6.39
N PHE A 97 -9.01 7.32 -7.27
CA PHE A 97 -9.81 7.34 -8.50
C PHE A 97 -9.28 6.28 -9.45
N VAL A 98 -10.16 5.46 -10.00
CA VAL A 98 -9.77 4.42 -10.96
C VAL A 98 -10.54 4.57 -12.26
N GLY A 99 -9.86 4.25 -13.36
CA GLY A 99 -10.47 4.12 -14.67
C GLY A 99 -9.61 3.31 -15.62
N ALA A 100 -10.09 3.11 -16.84
CA ALA A 100 -9.37 2.38 -17.85
C ALA A 100 -9.52 3.05 -19.21
N ARG A 101 -8.46 2.99 -20.00
CA ARG A 101 -8.44 3.41 -21.42
C ARG A 101 -7.30 2.68 -22.13
N PRO A 102 -7.24 2.71 -23.47
CA PRO A 102 -6.06 2.23 -24.18
C PRO A 102 -4.82 3.00 -23.74
N LEU A 103 -3.78 2.27 -23.31
CA LEU A 103 -2.47 2.84 -23.01
C LEU A 103 -1.49 2.55 -24.17
N ALA A 104 -0.48 3.41 -24.31
CA ALA A 104 0.49 3.29 -25.39
C ALA A 104 1.62 2.32 -25.04
N GLY A 105 2.17 1.64 -26.05
CA GLY A 105 3.32 0.76 -25.88
C GLY A 105 2.98 -0.49 -25.05
N ASN A 106 3.81 -0.79 -24.05
CA ASN A 106 3.68 -1.96 -23.18
C ASN A 106 3.20 -1.59 -21.76
N THR A 107 2.70 -0.37 -21.56
CA THR A 107 2.24 0.10 -20.26
C THR A 107 0.89 -0.55 -19.92
N LEU A 108 0.87 -1.33 -18.84
CA LEU A 108 -0.33 -2.03 -18.37
C LEU A 108 -1.16 -1.18 -17.39
N GLY A 109 -0.47 -0.33 -16.63
CA GLY A 109 -1.07 0.58 -15.66
C GLY A 109 -0.23 1.83 -15.50
N ALA A 110 -0.82 2.83 -14.87
CA ALA A 110 -0.09 3.95 -14.30
C ALA A 110 -0.84 4.45 -13.06
N GLY A 111 -0.10 4.72 -11.99
CA GLY A 111 -0.56 5.32 -10.75
C GLY A 111 0.13 6.65 -10.47
N GLY A 112 -0.58 7.57 -9.81
CA GLY A 112 0.00 8.84 -9.42
C GLY A 112 -0.84 9.61 -8.41
N ASN A 113 -0.17 10.56 -7.77
CA ASN A 113 -0.73 11.44 -6.75
C ASN A 113 -0.68 12.88 -7.25
N GLY A 114 -1.83 13.46 -7.57
CA GLY A 114 -1.95 14.84 -8.05
C GLY A 114 -3.21 15.50 -7.53
N TYR A 115 -3.15 16.81 -7.26
CA TYR A 115 -4.31 17.59 -6.85
C TYR A 115 -4.08 19.08 -7.08
N SER A 116 -5.19 19.83 -7.13
CA SER A 116 -5.21 21.28 -6.97
C SER A 116 -5.88 21.65 -5.66
N ALA A 117 -5.32 22.62 -4.94
CA ALA A 117 -5.89 23.13 -3.70
C ALA A 117 -5.83 24.65 -3.64
N ALA A 118 -6.87 25.25 -3.06
CA ALA A 118 -6.95 26.68 -2.80
C ALA A 118 -7.67 26.93 -1.47
N GLY A 119 -7.33 28.00 -0.74
CA GLY A 119 -7.98 28.29 0.53
C GLY A 119 -7.08 29.05 1.49
N THR A 120 -7.34 28.89 2.78
CA THR A 120 -6.50 29.46 3.84
C THR A 120 -5.12 28.79 3.89
N ASN A 121 -4.09 29.49 4.37
CA ASN A 121 -2.77 28.89 4.57
C ASN A 121 -2.81 27.66 5.47
N SER A 122 -3.61 27.70 6.55
CA SER A 122 -3.80 26.56 7.44
C SER A 122 -4.33 25.33 6.72
N PHE A 123 -5.26 25.52 5.78
CA PHE A 123 -5.81 24.44 4.98
C PHE A 123 -4.76 23.87 4.01
N LEU A 124 -4.04 24.74 3.28
CA LEU A 124 -2.99 24.29 2.36
C LEU A 124 -1.87 23.53 3.07
N THR A 125 -1.44 23.98 4.26
CA THR A 125 -0.46 23.25 5.08
C THR A 125 -1.00 21.91 5.57
N SER A 126 -2.29 21.85 5.97
CA SER A 126 -2.89 20.60 6.46
C SER A 126 -2.96 19.50 5.39
N ILE A 127 -3.12 19.86 4.11
CA ILE A 127 -3.19 18.89 3.00
C ILE A 127 -1.85 18.21 2.73
N GLN A 128 -0.72 18.90 2.96
CA GLN A 128 0.59 18.41 2.54
C GLN A 128 0.93 17.04 3.12
N ASN A 129 0.76 16.86 4.43
CA ASN A 129 1.09 15.62 5.14
C ASN A 129 -0.04 15.14 6.08
N ARG A 130 -1.23 15.77 6.04
CA ARG A 130 -2.42 15.31 6.77
C ARG A 130 -2.17 14.96 8.25
N GLY A 131 -1.44 15.83 8.95
CA GLY A 131 -1.20 15.68 10.40
C GLY A 131 -0.17 14.62 10.78
N GLN A 132 0.44 13.93 9.80
CA GLN A 132 1.56 13.05 10.03
C GLN A 132 2.77 13.83 10.55
N ALA A 133 3.41 13.31 11.60
CA ALA A 133 4.55 13.95 12.22
C ALA A 133 5.76 13.76 11.31
N LEU A 134 6.52 14.82 11.04
CA LEU A 134 7.76 14.71 10.29
C LEU A 134 8.95 14.54 11.27
N PRO A 135 9.34 13.34 11.73
CA PRO A 135 10.73 13.17 12.09
C PRO A 135 11.51 13.26 10.77
N GLN A 136 12.06 14.43 10.48
CA GLN A 136 12.99 14.70 9.36
C GLN A 136 12.46 14.65 7.93
N GLY A 137 11.20 15.02 7.67
CA GLY A 137 10.72 15.15 6.28
C GLY A 137 10.58 13.81 5.55
N VAL A 138 10.48 12.72 6.30
CA VAL A 138 10.35 11.34 5.82
C VAL A 138 8.89 10.94 5.67
N ASP A 139 7.95 11.73 6.19
CA ASP A 139 6.54 11.33 6.23
C ASP A 139 5.76 11.75 4.97
N TYR A 140 4.93 10.84 4.47
CA TYR A 140 4.14 10.97 3.25
C TYR A 140 2.69 10.61 3.54
N GLY A 141 1.86 11.64 3.72
CA GLY A 141 0.42 11.49 3.99
C GLY A 141 -0.44 11.96 2.82
N PRO A 142 -0.53 11.22 1.70
CA PRO A 142 -1.34 11.62 0.56
C PRO A 142 -2.83 11.58 0.90
N PHE A 143 -3.63 12.23 0.06
CA PHE A 143 -5.09 12.02 0.08
C PHE A 143 -5.49 10.66 -0.51
N GLY A 144 -4.59 10.05 -1.28
CA GLY A 144 -4.84 9.01 -2.27
C GLY A 144 -4.26 9.44 -3.62
N GLY A 145 -4.95 9.13 -4.72
CA GLY A 145 -4.43 9.38 -6.06
C GLY A 145 -5.37 8.95 -7.17
N ALA A 146 -4.83 8.75 -8.35
CA ALA A 146 -5.51 8.16 -9.49
C ALA A 146 -4.71 6.99 -10.05
N MET A 147 -5.41 5.96 -10.54
CA MET A 147 -4.81 4.86 -11.29
C MET A 147 -5.59 4.63 -12.58
N VAL A 148 -4.86 4.36 -13.66
CA VAL A 148 -5.43 3.97 -14.95
C VAL A 148 -4.85 2.63 -15.37
N PHE A 149 -5.70 1.78 -15.96
CA PHE A 149 -5.28 0.49 -16.49
C PHE A 149 -5.56 0.40 -17.99
N ASP A 150 -4.72 -0.35 -18.70
CA ASP A 150 -4.89 -0.55 -20.13
C ASP A 150 -6.14 -1.40 -20.41
N SER A 151 -7.16 -0.77 -20.99
CA SER A 151 -8.39 -1.45 -21.38
C SER A 151 -8.18 -2.43 -22.54
N GLY A 152 -7.05 -2.33 -23.26
CA GLY A 152 -6.68 -3.22 -24.35
C GLY A 152 -5.93 -4.48 -23.93
N ALA A 153 -5.44 -4.53 -22.69
CA ALA A 153 -4.67 -5.67 -22.19
C ALA A 153 -5.55 -6.89 -21.89
N ALA A 154 -4.97 -8.08 -22.08
CA ALA A 154 -5.57 -9.32 -21.62
C ALA A 154 -5.29 -9.49 -20.13
N TRP A 155 -6.32 -9.32 -19.31
CA TRP A 155 -6.25 -9.40 -17.85
C TRP A 155 -6.63 -10.78 -17.33
N TYR A 156 -5.82 -11.32 -16.43
CA TYR A 156 -6.22 -12.34 -15.49
C TYR A 156 -6.81 -11.67 -14.26
N LEU A 157 -8.00 -12.13 -13.85
CA LEU A 157 -8.75 -11.62 -12.73
C LEU A 157 -9.00 -12.78 -11.78
N ASP A 158 -8.79 -12.53 -10.50
CA ASP A 158 -8.86 -13.53 -9.47
C ASP A 158 -9.68 -12.97 -8.31
N ASP A 159 -10.83 -13.59 -8.05
CA ASP A 159 -11.69 -13.19 -6.95
C ASP A 159 -11.23 -13.75 -5.59
N ASP A 160 -10.21 -14.62 -5.56
CA ASP A 160 -9.53 -15.10 -4.36
C ASP A 160 -7.99 -15.06 -4.50
N ILE A 161 -7.42 -13.90 -4.18
CA ILE A 161 -5.97 -13.63 -4.24
C ILE A 161 -5.12 -14.52 -3.31
N THR A 162 -5.74 -15.30 -2.42
CA THR A 162 -5.02 -16.26 -1.55
C THR A 162 -4.67 -17.56 -2.28
N THR A 163 -5.29 -17.79 -3.44
CA THR A 163 -4.97 -18.89 -4.34
C THR A 163 -4.42 -18.38 -5.66
N VAL A 164 -3.75 -19.26 -6.42
CA VAL A 164 -3.25 -18.94 -7.76
C VAL A 164 -3.38 -20.18 -8.63
N GLU A 165 -4.34 -20.20 -9.54
CA GLU A 165 -4.33 -21.16 -10.65
C GLU A 165 -3.30 -20.78 -11.72
N ALA A 166 -3.08 -21.69 -12.67
CA ALA A 166 -2.29 -21.36 -13.84
C ALA A 166 -3.09 -20.47 -14.80
N PHE A 167 -2.49 -19.36 -15.24
CA PHE A 167 -3.06 -18.44 -16.23
C PHE A 167 -1.97 -18.00 -17.23
N SER A 168 -2.38 -17.31 -18.30
CA SER A 168 -1.46 -16.88 -19.38
C SER A 168 -1.54 -15.39 -19.71
N SER A 169 -2.50 -14.65 -19.15
CA SER A 169 -2.67 -13.20 -19.28
C SER A 169 -1.84 -12.43 -18.25
N PHE A 170 -1.83 -11.10 -18.30
CA PHE A 170 -1.22 -10.29 -17.25
C PHE A 170 -2.10 -10.29 -16.01
N ASP A 171 -1.51 -10.49 -14.83
CA ASP A 171 -2.24 -10.51 -13.58
C ASP A 171 -2.67 -9.09 -13.15
N PHE A 172 -3.97 -8.86 -13.05
CA PHE A 172 -4.51 -7.56 -12.69
C PHE A 172 -4.14 -7.18 -11.26
N TYR A 173 -4.21 -8.13 -10.32
CA TYR A 173 -3.81 -7.91 -8.92
C TYR A 173 -2.38 -7.37 -8.82
N SER A 174 -1.43 -8.02 -9.50
CA SER A 174 -0.03 -7.61 -9.51
C SER A 174 0.18 -6.19 -10.02
N VAL A 175 -0.56 -5.77 -11.05
CA VAL A 175 -0.46 -4.40 -11.58
C VAL A 175 -1.13 -3.40 -10.62
N VAL A 176 -2.25 -3.76 -10.00
CA VAL A 176 -2.89 -2.89 -9.00
C VAL A 176 -1.94 -2.59 -7.84
N ILE A 177 -1.30 -3.60 -7.25
CA ILE A 177 -0.40 -3.38 -6.10
C ILE A 177 0.85 -2.57 -6.49
N HIS A 178 1.30 -2.72 -7.74
CA HIS A 178 2.39 -1.93 -8.31
C HIS A 178 2.01 -0.45 -8.39
N GLU A 179 0.88 -0.14 -9.06
CA GLU A 179 0.42 1.25 -9.19
C GLU A 179 0.02 1.86 -7.84
N LEU A 180 -0.51 1.05 -6.93
CA LEU A 180 -0.80 1.49 -5.57
C LEU A 180 0.48 1.89 -4.83
N GLY A 181 1.58 1.16 -4.98
CA GLY A 181 2.87 1.56 -4.41
C GLY A 181 3.35 2.92 -4.90
N HIS A 182 3.11 3.26 -6.17
CA HIS A 182 3.36 4.60 -6.70
C HIS A 182 2.45 5.67 -6.10
N VAL A 183 1.16 5.40 -5.93
CA VAL A 183 0.23 6.31 -5.22
C VAL A 183 0.68 6.53 -3.77
N LEU A 184 1.17 5.46 -3.12
CA LEU A 184 1.72 5.46 -1.77
C LEU A 184 3.15 6.03 -1.66
N GLY A 185 3.71 6.55 -2.75
CA GLY A 185 4.88 7.43 -2.70
C GLY A 185 6.19 6.81 -3.15
N VAL A 186 6.23 5.51 -3.47
CA VAL A 186 7.41 4.89 -4.06
C VAL A 186 7.60 5.40 -5.49
N GLY A 187 8.78 5.95 -5.79
CA GLY A 187 9.07 6.52 -7.10
C GLY A 187 8.53 7.93 -7.36
N THR A 188 7.55 8.38 -6.57
CA THR A 188 6.78 9.61 -6.86
C THR A 188 6.94 10.70 -5.78
N SER A 189 7.33 10.32 -4.56
CA SER A 189 7.34 11.23 -3.41
C SER A 189 8.69 11.93 -3.17
N ALA A 190 8.67 13.02 -2.40
CA ALA A 190 9.87 13.68 -1.94
C ALA A 190 10.69 12.80 -0.96
N PRO A 191 10.09 12.10 0.03
CA PRO A 191 10.81 11.13 0.87
C PRO A 191 11.55 10.06 0.06
N TRP A 192 10.94 9.53 -1.00
CA TRP A 192 11.62 8.61 -1.93
C TRP A 192 12.85 9.26 -2.57
N THR A 193 12.66 10.43 -3.17
CA THR A 193 13.72 11.14 -3.89
C THR A 193 14.89 11.52 -2.99
N ASN A 194 14.61 11.92 -1.74
CA ASN A 194 15.60 12.30 -0.75
C ASN A 194 16.50 11.12 -0.31
N GLN A 195 16.03 9.89 -0.50
CA GLN A 195 16.74 8.66 -0.13
C GLN A 195 17.34 7.95 -1.34
N ARG A 196 17.42 8.62 -2.48
CA ARG A 196 18.12 8.11 -3.66
C ARG A 196 19.53 8.69 -3.78
N ASN A 197 20.46 7.83 -4.18
CA ASN A 197 21.79 8.20 -4.63
C ASN A 197 22.05 7.57 -6.00
N GLY A 198 21.76 8.30 -7.07
CA GLY A 198 21.82 7.77 -8.44
C GLY A 198 20.73 6.70 -8.69
N LEU A 199 21.17 5.50 -9.09
CA LEU A 199 20.36 4.28 -9.27
C LEU A 199 20.43 3.35 -8.05
N SER A 200 20.55 3.94 -6.86
CA SER A 200 20.47 3.22 -5.60
C SER A 200 19.52 3.93 -4.64
N PHE A 201 18.66 3.17 -3.99
CA PHE A 201 17.84 3.62 -2.87
C PHE A 201 18.52 3.24 -1.56
N THR A 202 18.59 4.19 -0.64
CA THR A 202 19.37 4.11 0.61
C THR A 202 18.52 4.37 1.84
N GLY A 203 17.24 4.01 1.80
CA GLY A 203 16.40 4.00 2.99
C GLY A 203 16.78 2.86 3.94
N ASP A 204 16.72 3.13 5.25
CA ASP A 204 17.28 2.25 6.27
C ASP A 204 16.55 0.90 6.32
N ALA A 205 15.21 0.90 6.22
CA ALA A 205 14.43 -0.33 6.26
C ALA A 205 14.67 -1.19 5.02
N ALA A 206 14.67 -0.57 3.83
CA ALA A 206 14.89 -1.25 2.57
C ALA A 206 16.32 -1.81 2.47
N MET A 207 17.32 -1.06 2.95
CA MET A 207 18.70 -1.55 3.03
C MET A 207 18.83 -2.73 4.01
N ALA A 208 18.13 -2.69 5.14
CA ALA A 208 18.11 -3.81 6.08
C ALA A 208 17.45 -5.06 5.48
N SER A 209 16.36 -4.88 4.73
CA SER A 209 15.63 -5.95 4.05
C SER A 209 16.44 -6.58 2.91
N TYR A 210 17.09 -5.76 2.07
CA TYR A 210 17.87 -6.22 0.92
C TYR A 210 19.31 -6.64 1.26
N GLY A 211 19.89 -6.10 2.33
CA GLY A 211 21.28 -6.35 2.75
C GLY A 211 22.30 -5.30 2.27
N GLY A 212 21.83 -4.13 1.80
CA GLY A 212 22.66 -3.02 1.32
C GLY A 212 21.86 -2.02 0.48
N PRO A 213 22.51 -1.03 -0.18
CA PRO A 213 21.83 -0.12 -1.08
C PRO A 213 21.04 -0.88 -2.15
N VAL A 214 19.75 -0.55 -2.27
CA VAL A 214 18.83 -1.27 -3.14
C VAL A 214 18.99 -0.74 -4.57
N PRO A 215 19.32 -1.58 -5.56
CA PRO A 215 19.50 -1.13 -6.93
C PRO A 215 18.15 -0.76 -7.57
N LEU A 216 18.17 0.28 -8.39
CA LEU A 216 17.02 0.78 -9.15
C LEU A 216 17.26 0.60 -10.65
N ASP A 217 16.20 0.28 -11.40
CA ASP A 217 16.27 0.26 -12.88
C ASP A 217 16.24 1.69 -13.42
N ASP A 218 15.46 2.55 -12.77
CA ASP A 218 15.32 3.97 -13.10
C ASP A 218 15.03 4.82 -11.85
N ALA A 219 14.37 5.96 -12.04
CA ALA A 219 14.05 6.88 -10.95
C ALA A 219 12.93 6.39 -10.01
N GLY A 220 12.06 5.51 -10.48
CA GLY A 220 10.82 5.10 -9.84
C GLY A 220 10.69 3.62 -9.55
N HIS A 221 11.51 2.77 -10.18
CA HIS A 221 11.37 1.32 -10.07
C HIS A 221 12.62 0.65 -9.50
N LEU A 222 12.39 -0.42 -8.74
CA LEU A 222 13.43 -1.36 -8.33
C LEU A 222 14.07 -2.02 -9.56
N LEU A 223 15.35 -2.36 -9.47
CA LEU A 223 16.03 -3.08 -10.53
C LEU A 223 15.37 -4.44 -10.79
N LYS A 224 15.12 -4.77 -12.05
CA LYS A 224 14.66 -6.11 -12.44
C LYS A 224 15.66 -7.19 -12.03
N SER A 225 15.15 -8.40 -11.76
CA SER A 225 15.92 -9.60 -11.40
C SER A 225 16.60 -9.55 -10.03
N ILE A 226 16.20 -8.61 -9.17
CA ILE A 226 16.47 -8.72 -7.74
C ILE A 226 15.37 -9.56 -7.09
N ASP A 227 15.73 -10.26 -6.03
CA ASP A 227 14.79 -11.08 -5.27
C ASP A 227 14.50 -10.47 -3.90
N SER A 228 13.30 -10.72 -3.43
CA SER A 228 12.85 -10.48 -2.08
C SER A 228 11.90 -11.59 -1.66
N THR A 229 11.43 -11.58 -0.42
CA THR A 229 10.60 -12.63 0.15
C THR A 229 9.15 -12.20 0.31
N PHE A 230 8.24 -13.12 0.04
CA PHE A 230 6.84 -13.03 0.43
C PHE A 230 6.46 -14.34 1.11
N MET A 231 6.06 -14.28 2.38
CA MET A 231 5.76 -15.47 3.19
C MET A 231 6.86 -16.54 3.12
N GLY A 232 8.12 -16.09 3.19
CA GLY A 232 9.31 -16.96 3.10
C GLY A 232 9.67 -17.49 1.71
N SER A 233 8.88 -17.21 0.67
CA SER A 233 9.16 -17.62 -0.71
C SER A 233 9.81 -16.48 -1.50
N LEU A 234 10.87 -16.79 -2.26
CA LEU A 234 11.55 -15.81 -3.11
C LEU A 234 10.71 -15.45 -4.34
N GLN A 235 10.63 -14.16 -4.64
CA GLN A 235 10.10 -13.62 -5.89
C GLN A 235 10.74 -12.27 -6.21
N GLU A 236 10.59 -11.84 -7.47
CA GLU A 236 10.91 -10.47 -7.86
C GLU A 236 9.90 -9.50 -7.21
N PRO A 237 10.34 -8.40 -6.57
CA PRO A 237 9.46 -7.41 -5.96
C PRO A 237 8.40 -6.86 -6.93
N ALA A 238 7.24 -6.51 -6.39
CA ALA A 238 6.13 -5.95 -7.16
C ALA A 238 6.50 -4.62 -7.82
N LEU A 239 7.37 -3.81 -7.20
CA LEU A 239 7.75 -2.47 -7.66
C LEU A 239 8.93 -2.44 -8.67
N THR A 240 9.17 -3.57 -9.34
CA THR A 240 10.01 -3.64 -10.55
C THR A 240 9.21 -3.24 -11.80
N PRO A 241 9.83 -2.74 -12.88
CA PRO A 241 9.11 -2.02 -13.95
C PRO A 241 8.32 -2.89 -14.93
N SER A 242 8.28 -4.21 -14.72
CA SER A 242 7.61 -5.11 -15.65
C SER A 242 7.09 -6.37 -14.97
N ILE A 243 6.07 -6.97 -15.55
CA ILE A 243 5.59 -8.30 -15.21
C ILE A 243 5.48 -9.13 -16.49
N THR A 244 5.77 -10.43 -16.39
CA THR A 244 5.54 -11.36 -17.52
C THR A 244 4.11 -11.89 -17.46
N ALA A 245 3.47 -12.05 -18.60
CA ALA A 245 2.16 -12.71 -18.65
C ALA A 245 2.24 -14.14 -18.08
N GLY A 246 1.20 -14.56 -17.35
CA GLY A 246 1.17 -15.82 -16.62
C GLY A 246 1.95 -15.82 -15.30
N GLN A 247 2.40 -14.66 -14.82
CA GLN A 247 3.03 -14.52 -13.51
C GLN A 247 2.16 -13.69 -12.58
N ARG A 248 2.17 -14.06 -11.29
CA ARG A 248 1.70 -13.25 -10.18
C ARG A 248 2.89 -12.77 -9.36
N LYS A 249 2.86 -11.49 -9.00
CA LYS A 249 3.71 -10.88 -7.99
C LYS A 249 2.87 -10.50 -6.78
N TYR A 250 3.47 -10.59 -5.60
CA TYR A 250 2.94 -10.09 -4.35
C TYR A 250 3.86 -8.99 -3.82
N PHE A 251 3.34 -8.14 -2.95
CA PHE A 251 4.14 -7.11 -2.30
C PHE A 251 5.09 -7.78 -1.30
N THR A 252 6.38 -7.75 -1.59
CA THR A 252 7.41 -8.46 -0.83
C THR A 252 7.86 -7.68 0.40
N ASP A 253 8.68 -8.28 1.25
CA ASP A 253 9.29 -7.63 2.41
C ASP A 253 10.11 -6.39 2.02
N LEU A 254 10.73 -6.39 0.83
CA LEU A 254 11.41 -5.22 0.30
C LEU A 254 10.41 -4.13 -0.09
N ASP A 255 9.33 -4.46 -0.79
CA ASP A 255 8.30 -3.49 -1.17
C ASP A 255 7.68 -2.80 0.08
N TRP A 256 7.36 -3.57 1.12
CA TRP A 256 6.88 -3.04 2.41
C TRP A 256 7.91 -2.17 3.12
N ALA A 257 9.19 -2.54 3.05
CA ALA A 257 10.27 -1.73 3.62
C ALA A 257 10.43 -0.39 2.89
N LEU A 258 10.22 -0.33 1.58
CA LEU A 258 10.20 0.94 0.84
C LEU A 258 9.05 1.84 1.33
N LEU A 259 7.87 1.28 1.60
CA LEU A 259 6.76 2.06 2.18
C LEU A 259 7.13 2.62 3.55
N SER A 260 7.80 1.84 4.39
CA SER A 260 8.31 2.31 5.68
C SER A 260 9.31 3.46 5.52
N ASP A 261 10.22 3.37 4.55
CA ASP A 261 11.21 4.41 4.32
C ASP A 261 10.61 5.69 3.73
N VAL A 262 9.51 5.62 2.96
CA VAL A 262 8.81 6.82 2.47
C VAL A 262 7.81 7.40 3.48
N GLY A 263 7.73 6.83 4.70
CA GLY A 263 7.04 7.45 5.83
C GLY A 263 5.96 6.62 6.50
N TRP A 264 5.46 5.56 5.84
CA TRP A 264 4.32 4.79 6.32
C TRP A 264 4.67 3.94 7.55
N GLN A 265 3.76 3.84 8.50
CA GLN A 265 3.87 2.86 9.59
C GLN A 265 3.27 1.52 9.16
N VAL A 266 4.14 0.63 8.70
CA VAL A 266 3.79 -0.70 8.22
C VAL A 266 3.80 -1.71 9.36
N ALA A 267 2.65 -2.33 9.64
CA ALA A 267 2.54 -3.45 10.57
C ALA A 267 3.24 -4.69 10.01
N ALA A 268 4.10 -5.30 10.82
CA ALA A 268 4.69 -6.59 10.50
C ALA A 268 3.61 -7.69 10.49
N ILE A 269 3.59 -8.52 9.46
CA ILE A 269 2.85 -9.78 9.52
C ILE A 269 3.68 -10.78 10.32
N PRO A 270 3.16 -11.36 11.41
CA PRO A 270 3.86 -12.43 12.08
C PRO A 270 3.99 -13.60 11.12
N GLU A 271 5.20 -14.11 10.96
CA GLU A 271 5.45 -15.30 10.12
C GLU A 271 4.50 -16.44 10.50
N PRO A 272 4.10 -17.30 9.56
CA PRO A 272 3.25 -18.47 9.87
C PRO A 272 3.79 -19.31 11.02
N GLU A 273 5.12 -19.40 11.15
CA GLU A 273 5.78 -20.06 12.28
C GLU A 273 5.56 -19.33 13.61
N THR A 274 5.52 -17.99 13.60
CA THR A 274 5.21 -17.19 14.79
C THR A 274 3.78 -17.44 15.25
N TRP A 275 2.83 -17.54 14.32
CA TRP A 275 1.45 -17.94 14.63
C TRP A 275 1.37 -19.36 15.16
N ALA A 276 2.06 -20.31 14.51
CA ALA A 276 2.10 -21.70 14.95
C ALA A 276 2.69 -21.83 16.36
N MET A 277 3.77 -21.10 16.66
CA MET A 277 4.41 -21.07 17.97
C MET A 277 3.53 -20.39 19.03
N MET A 278 2.83 -19.30 18.68
CA MET A 278 1.89 -18.63 19.58
C MET A 278 0.70 -19.54 19.91
N LEU A 279 0.09 -20.18 18.90
CA LEU A 279 -1.00 -21.13 19.08
C LEU A 279 -0.57 -22.36 19.89
N ALA A 280 0.63 -22.90 19.62
CA ALA A 280 1.21 -23.99 20.42
C ALA A 280 1.43 -23.57 21.88
N GLY A 281 1.93 -22.35 22.12
CA GLY A 281 2.11 -21.79 23.45
C GLY A 281 0.78 -21.65 24.23
N LEU A 282 -0.26 -21.14 23.58
CA LEU A 282 -1.61 -21.04 24.15
C LEU A 282 -2.22 -22.42 24.42
N GLY A 283 -2.03 -23.38 23.51
CA GLY A 283 -2.47 -24.77 23.68
C GLY A 283 -1.82 -25.45 24.90
N LEU A 284 -0.52 -25.25 25.11
CA LEU A 284 0.21 -25.77 26.27
C LEU A 284 -0.25 -25.13 27.59
N LEU A 285 -0.55 -23.83 27.59
CA LEU A 285 -1.11 -23.13 28.75
C LEU A 285 -2.51 -23.64 29.10
N GLY A 286 -3.40 -23.78 28.11
CA GLY A 286 -4.74 -24.35 28.30
C GLY A 286 -4.70 -25.78 28.85
N TRP A 287 -3.79 -26.62 28.34
CA TRP A 287 -3.59 -27.98 28.84
C TRP A 287 -3.09 -28.03 30.29
N ARG A 288 -2.16 -27.14 30.66
CA ARG A 288 -1.67 -27.03 32.05
C ARG A 288 -2.74 -26.56 33.03
N LEU A 289 -3.60 -25.63 32.61
CA LEU A 289 -4.71 -25.15 33.43
C LEU A 289 -5.76 -26.25 33.63
N ARG A 290 -6.08 -27.02 32.57
CA ARG A 290 -7.00 -28.17 32.66
C ARG A 290 -6.50 -29.30 33.57
N ARG A 291 -5.19 -29.51 33.68
CA ARG A 291 -4.61 -30.53 34.58
C ARG A 291 -4.53 -30.11 36.05
N ARG A 292 -4.77 -28.83 36.34
CA ARG A 292 -4.74 -28.26 37.69
C ARG A 292 -6.13 -27.97 38.27
N ALA A 293 -7.17 -28.08 37.45
CA ALA A 293 -8.58 -28.12 37.86
C ALA A 293 -8.99 -29.58 38.10
#